data_AF-A0A550GD29-F1
#
_entry.id   AF-A0A550GD29-F1
#
_cell.length_a   1.000
_cell.length_b   1.000
_cell.length_c   1.000
_cell.angle_alpha   90.00
_cell.angle_beta   90.00
_cell.angle_gamma   90.00
#
_symmetry.space_group_name_H-M   'P 1'
#
loop_
_entity.id
_entity.type
_entity.pdbx_description
1 polymer ?
#
loop_
_entity_poly.entity_id
_entity_poly.type
_entity_poly.pdbx_seq_one_letter_code
_entity_poly.pdbx_strand_id
1 'polypeptide(L)' 'NNDILIAYKMNNVTLPPERGFPFQLVAESKFGYKWIKWVTKIEISNDVNYSGYWESRGWPNDANLP' A
#
# COMPACT_ATOMS: atom_id res chain seq x y z
N ASN A 1 -11.96 3.53 -11.72
CA ASN A 1 -11.74 3.82 -10.30
C ASN A 1 -10.99 2.66 -9.69
N ASN A 2 -9.68 2.81 -9.52
CA ASN A 2 -8.85 1.94 -8.69
C ASN A 2 -8.10 2.91 -7.77
N ASP A 3 -8.83 3.48 -6.82
CA ASP A 3 -8.34 4.62 -6.07
C ASP A 3 -7.31 4.12 -5.04
N ILE A 4 -6.18 4.82 -4.99
CA ILE A 4 -5.19 4.62 -3.93
C ILE A 4 -5.59 5.53 -2.77
N LEU A 5 -5.82 4.94 -1.60
CA LEU A 5 -6.32 5.65 -0.43
C LEU A 5 -5.44 5.41 0.80
N ILE A 6 -5.34 6.41 1.67
CA ILE A 6 -4.84 6.23 3.03
C ILE A 6 -6.06 6.07 3.95
N ALA A 7 -6.29 4.84 4.39
CA ALA A 7 -7.43 4.50 5.24
C ALA A 7 -7.05 4.59 6.73
N TYR A 8 -7.96 5.14 7.53
CA TYR A 8 -7.92 5.11 9.00
C TYR A 8 -9.10 4.31 9.60
N LYS A 9 -10.06 3.92 8.77
CA LYS A 9 -11.26 3.13 9.10
C LYS A 9 -11.48 2.03 8.07
N MET A 10 -12.11 0.95 8.50
CA MET A 10 -12.59 -0.16 7.68
C MET A 10 -13.94 -0.60 8.22
N ASN A 11 -14.95 -0.81 7.35
CA ASN A 11 -16.29 -1.24 7.77
C ASN A 11 -16.89 -0.37 8.89
N ASN A 12 -16.78 0.95 8.75
CA ASN A 12 -17.22 1.96 9.73
C ASN A 12 -16.57 1.89 11.12
N VAL A 13 -15.58 1.02 11.34
CA VAL A 13 -14.79 0.97 12.58
C VAL A 13 -13.39 1.52 12.34
N THR A 14 -12.80 2.12 13.37
CA THR A 14 -11.37 2.46 13.36
C THR A 14 -10.56 1.20 13.09
N LEU A 15 -9.51 1.29 12.27
CA LEU A 15 -8.67 0.14 11.98
C LEU A 15 -8.16 -0.51 13.28
N PRO A 16 -8.24 -1.84 13.43
CA PRO A 16 -7.49 -2.55 14.45
C PRO A 16 -5.97 -2.40 14.25
N PRO A 17 -5.14 -2.48 15.30
CA PRO A 17 -3.69 -2.45 15.18
C PRO A 17 -3.13 -3.47 14.18
N GLU A 18 -3.63 -4.71 14.18
CA GLU A 18 -3.20 -5.76 13.23
C GLU A 18 -3.60 -5.49 11.77
N ARG A 19 -4.52 -4.52 11.56
CA ARG A 19 -4.95 -4.04 10.24
C ARG A 19 -4.34 -2.69 9.86
N GLY A 20 -3.29 -2.25 10.56
CA GLY A 20 -2.48 -1.11 10.13
C GLY A 20 -2.81 0.23 10.79
N PHE A 21 -3.55 0.26 11.90
CA PHE A 21 -3.78 1.51 12.64
C PHE A 21 -2.45 2.22 12.99
N PRO A 22 -2.31 3.55 12.83
CA PRO A 22 -3.38 4.51 12.50
C PRO A 22 -3.75 4.58 11.02
N PHE A 23 -2.84 4.19 10.11
CA PHE A 23 -3.01 4.38 8.67
C PHE A 23 -2.53 3.17 7.86
N GLN A 24 -3.39 2.72 6.94
CA GLN A 24 -3.06 1.69 5.95
C GLN A 24 -3.26 2.24 4.53
N LEU A 25 -2.33 1.96 3.62
CA LEU A 25 -2.54 2.16 2.18
C LEU A 25 -3.51 1.09 1.66
N VAL A 26 -4.57 1.54 0.99
CA VAL A 26 -5.47 0.70 0.21
C VAL A 26 -5.08 0.87 -1.25
N ALA A 27 -4.67 -0.23 -1.87
CA ALA A 27 -4.23 -0.28 -3.25
C ALA A 27 -5.13 -1.24 -4.04
N GLU A 28 -6.32 -0.75 -4.39
CA GLU A 28 -7.31 -1.54 -5.14
C GLU A 28 -6.69 -2.11 -6.43
N SER A 29 -7.03 -3.35 -6.76
CA SER A 29 -6.49 -4.10 -7.89
C SER A 29 -4.98 -4.38 -7.83
N LYS A 30 -4.32 -4.21 -6.67
CA LYS A 30 -2.93 -4.60 -6.44
C LYS A 30 -2.81 -5.80 -5.51
N PHE A 31 -1.74 -6.58 -5.69
CA PHE A 31 -1.36 -7.61 -4.73
C PHE A 31 -1.12 -7.03 -3.32
N GLY A 32 -1.41 -7.85 -2.30
CA GLY A 32 -1.41 -7.43 -0.90
C GLY A 32 -0.09 -6.84 -0.39
N TYR A 33 1.05 -7.13 -1.01
CA TYR A 33 2.34 -6.53 -0.61
C TYR A 33 2.43 -5.03 -0.90
N LYS A 34 1.54 -4.50 -1.76
CA LYS A 34 1.34 -3.06 -1.96
C LYS A 34 0.37 -2.43 -0.96
N TRP A 35 -0.29 -3.20 -0.09
CA TRP A 35 -1.21 -2.69 0.95
C TRP A 35 -0.44 -2.41 2.24
N ILE A 36 0.33 -1.32 2.26
CA ILE A 36 1.23 -0.99 3.37
C ILE A 36 0.44 -0.69 4.64
N LYS A 37 0.71 -1.45 5.71
CA LYS A 37 0.22 -1.20 7.06
C LYS A 37 1.16 -0.26 7.82
N TRP A 38 0.60 0.46 8.79
CA TRP A 38 1.36 1.33 9.70
C TRP A 38 2.17 2.38 8.95
N VAL A 39 1.53 3.08 8.01
CA VAL A 39 2.19 4.12 7.20
C VAL A 39 2.71 5.24 8.11
N THR A 40 4.03 5.47 8.08
CA THR A 40 4.71 6.54 8.85
C THR A 40 5.33 7.61 7.97
N LYS A 41 5.59 7.32 6.69
CA LYS A 41 6.23 8.22 5.73
C LYS A 41 5.67 7.98 4.34
N ILE A 42 5.51 9.05 3.57
CA ILE A 42 5.29 9.02 2.13
C ILE A 42 6.45 9.78 1.50
N GLU A 43 7.08 9.18 0.50
CA GLU A 43 8.19 9.78 -0.25
C GLU A 43 7.81 9.85 -1.72
N ILE A 44 8.08 11.00 -2.33
CA ILE A 44 7.77 11.26 -3.74
C ILE A 44 9.08 11.11 -4.52
N SER A 45 9.04 10.33 -5.60
CA SER A 45 10.16 10.14 -6.50
C SER A 45 9.69 10.32 -7.94
N ASN A 46 10.57 10.87 -8.78
CA ASN A 46 10.40 10.91 -10.24
C ASN A 46 11.19 9.80 -10.95
N ASP A 47 11.88 8.93 -10.20
CA ASP A 47 12.58 7.77 -10.76
C ASP A 47 11.57 6.66 -11.08
N VAL A 48 11.35 6.44 -12.38
CA VAL A 48 10.46 5.40 -12.90
C VAL A 48 10.96 3.97 -12.62
N ASN A 49 12.24 3.82 -12.27
CA ASN A 49 12.86 2.53 -11.97
C ASN A 49 13.05 2.31 -10.46
N TYR A 50 12.45 3.15 -9.61
CA TYR A 50 12.55 3.00 -8.18
C TYR A 50 12.10 1.60 -7.74
N SER A 51 12.98 0.91 -7.03
CA SER A 51 12.76 -0.44 -6.52
C SER A 51 12.67 -0.40 -5.00
N GLY A 52 11.49 -0.73 -4.49
CA GLY A 52 11.22 -0.79 -3.05
C GLY A 52 11.67 -2.11 -2.43
N TYR A 53 11.18 -2.35 -1.21
CA TYR A 53 11.53 -3.54 -0.45
C TYR A 53 11.13 -4.84 -1.16
N TRP A 54 9.93 -4.91 -1.76
CA TRP A 54 9.46 -6.13 -2.41
C TRP A 54 10.05 -6.27 -3.82
N GLU A 55 10.18 -5.17 -4.54
CA GLU A 55 10.68 -5.16 -5.91
C GLU A 55 12.16 -5.55 -5.96
N SER A 56 12.96 -5.11 -4.98
CA SER A 56 14.35 -5.56 -4.82
C SER A 56 14.50 -7.05 -4.52
N ARG A 57 13.40 -7.73 -4.17
CA ARG A 57 13.33 -9.18 -3.93
C ARG A 57 12.69 -9.95 -5.09
N GLY A 58 12.56 -9.30 -6.26
CA GLY A 58 12.05 -9.92 -7.48
C GLY A 58 10.54 -9.87 -7.65
N TRP A 59 9.82 -9.12 -6.81
CA TRP A 59 8.39 -8.91 -7.02
C TRP A 59 8.13 -7.83 -8.09
N PRO A 60 7.05 -7.95 -8.88
CA PRO A 60 6.71 -6.94 -9.89
C PRO A 60 6.45 -5.55 -9.27
N ASN A 61 6.84 -4.49 -9.97
CA ASN A 61 6.61 -3.14 -9.47
C ASN A 61 5.14 -2.69 -9.63
N ASP A 62 4.52 -3.07 -10.74
CA ASP A 62 3.14 -2.72 -11.08
C ASP A 62 2.12 -3.49 -10.22
N ALA A 63 2.43 -4.74 -9.86
CA ALA A 63 1.73 -5.57 -8.89
C ALA A 63 0.22 -5.73 -9.17
N ASN A 64 -0.20 -5.69 -10.44
CA ASN A 64 -1.62 -5.78 -10.81
C ASN A 64 -2.17 -7.19 -10.57
N LEU A 65 -3.39 -7.27 -10.03
CA LEU A 65 -4.17 -8.50 -10.06
C LEU A 65 -4.63 -8.80 -11.50
N PRO A 66 -4.74 -10.07 -11.89
CA PRO A 66 -5.25 -10.48 -13.20
C PRO A 66 -6.72 -10.10 -13.41
#